data_AF-A0A2T2V3K7-F1
#
_entry.id   AF-A0A2T2V3K7-F1
#
_cell.length_a   1.000
_cell.length_b   1.000
_cell.length_c   1.000
_cell.angle_alpha   90.00
_cell.angle_beta   90.00
_cell.angle_gamma   90.00
#
_symmetry.space_group_name_H-M   'P 1'
#
loop_
_entity.id
_entity.type
_entity.pdbx_description
1 polymer ?
#
loop_
_entity_poly.entity_id
_entity_poly.type
_entity_poly.pdbx_seq_one_letter_code
_entity_poly.pdbx_strand_id
1 'polypeptide(L)'
;GGGQPFADADEDGYEVVIQPDPSVLDGRFSNNAWMQETPDPITKLVWDNVAVMSSHTATELGVEVNYDAGYYNADMVRLTAGDESDSIELPVWIQPGFPDGTIGLQTGYGRNLDAGQVGGDKGWFRELTDAYKSVYNGEPLANGVGTNVARLLGDNLRRVLTGVAAEKTGEGYMLASTQEHGSMEGRPIVRRASIEDYRENPDFAEDAVHTLPNGEPWEEYPTLWEEDHPTDTPAYEDSDFHENQWGMAIDLNTCTGCNACMVACQSENNVQVVGKEQVAKGREMHWLRVDRYYVTPGGEGGHGGSSSE
;
A
#
# COMPACT_ATOMS: atom_id res chain seq x y z
N GLY A 1 20.57 -31.36 20.41
CA GLY A 1 19.23 -30.89 20.77
C GLY A 1 18.55 -30.49 19.49
N GLY A 2 17.62 -31.30 19.00
CA GLY A 2 16.79 -30.95 17.86
C GLY A 2 15.71 -30.01 18.33
N GLY A 3 15.84 -28.73 18.03
CA GLY A 3 14.72 -27.79 18.12
C GLY A 3 13.88 -27.99 16.87
N GLN A 4 12.62 -28.41 17.02
CA GLN A 4 11.64 -28.22 15.96
C GLN A 4 11.58 -26.71 15.66
N PRO A 5 11.90 -26.27 14.43
CA PRO A 5 11.98 -24.85 14.09
C PRO A 5 10.61 -24.15 14.05
N PHE A 6 9.52 -24.92 14.14
CA PHE A 6 8.15 -24.44 14.14
C PHE A 6 7.43 -25.12 15.30
N ALA A 7 6.76 -24.34 16.14
CA ALA A 7 5.81 -24.92 17.09
C ALA A 7 4.71 -25.60 16.27
N ASP A 8 4.26 -26.78 16.70
CA ASP A 8 3.07 -27.38 16.11
C ASP A 8 1.90 -26.39 16.29
N ALA A 9 1.11 -26.19 15.23
CA ALA A 9 -0.07 -25.32 15.31
C ALA A 9 -0.98 -25.84 16.43
N ASP A 10 -1.25 -25.00 17.42
CA ASP A 10 -2.24 -25.29 18.45
C ASP A 10 -3.62 -25.19 17.78
N GLU A 11 -4.49 -26.19 17.95
CA GLU A 11 -5.85 -26.16 17.36
C GLU A 11 -6.71 -25.05 18.00
N ASP A 12 -6.32 -24.58 19.18
CA ASP A 12 -7.01 -23.56 19.95
C ASP A 12 -6.32 -22.19 19.80
N GLY A 13 -6.78 -21.36 18.85
CA GLY A 13 -6.39 -19.95 18.70
C GLY A 13 -5.78 -19.58 17.33
N TYR A 14 -5.45 -18.30 17.15
CA TYR A 14 -4.95 -17.79 15.87
C TYR A 14 -3.41 -17.89 15.78
N GLU A 15 -2.91 -18.06 14.56
CA GLU A 15 -1.50 -17.87 14.24
C GLU A 15 -1.23 -16.38 14.02
N VAL A 16 -0.25 -15.81 14.70
CA VAL A 16 0.19 -14.42 14.49
C VAL A 16 1.57 -14.40 13.88
N VAL A 17 1.69 -13.73 12.73
CA VAL A 17 2.95 -13.57 11.99
C VAL A 17 3.38 -12.12 12.02
N ILE A 18 4.53 -11.85 12.62
CA ILE A 18 5.10 -10.50 12.81
C ILE A 18 6.24 -10.28 11.81
N GLN A 19 6.11 -9.25 10.99
CA GLN A 19 7.10 -8.88 9.97
C GLN A 19 7.53 -7.41 10.10
N PRO A 20 8.73 -7.04 9.63
CA PRO A 20 9.08 -5.63 9.47
C PRO A 20 8.18 -4.96 8.44
N ASP A 21 7.77 -3.72 8.72
CA ASP A 21 7.12 -2.87 7.74
C ASP A 21 8.09 -2.52 6.59
N PRO A 22 7.65 -2.52 5.31
CA PRO A 22 8.52 -2.21 4.18
C PRO A 22 9.07 -0.77 4.18
N SER A 23 8.33 0.19 4.76
CA SER A 23 8.70 1.62 4.79
C SER A 23 9.49 1.98 6.05
N VAL A 24 9.06 1.51 7.23
CA VAL A 24 9.66 1.90 8.52
C VAL A 24 10.49 0.80 9.20
N LEU A 25 10.54 -0.41 8.64
CA LEU A 25 11.35 -1.54 9.09
C LEU A 25 11.07 -1.97 10.54
N ASP A 26 12.03 -1.72 11.45
CA ASP A 26 11.95 -2.00 12.89
C ASP A 26 11.60 -0.73 13.70
N GLY A 27 11.23 0.34 13.00
CA GLY A 27 10.86 1.63 13.57
C GLY A 27 12.03 2.61 13.68
N ARG A 28 13.24 2.24 13.26
CA ARG A 28 14.37 3.20 13.19
C ARG A 28 14.10 4.39 12.26
N PHE A 29 13.16 4.25 11.32
CA PHE A 29 12.73 5.30 10.40
C PHE A 29 11.31 5.81 10.70
N SER A 30 10.74 5.48 11.86
CA SER A 30 9.35 5.85 12.20
C SER A 30 9.11 7.36 12.26
N ASN A 31 10.17 8.17 12.41
CA ASN A 31 10.06 9.62 12.44
C ASN A 31 10.50 10.28 11.12
N ASN A 32 10.55 9.49 10.03
CA ASN A 32 10.69 9.96 8.67
C ASN A 32 9.32 10.11 8.01
N ALA A 33 8.96 11.35 7.67
CA ALA A 33 7.66 11.71 7.10
C ALA A 33 7.40 11.05 5.73
N TRP A 34 8.42 10.92 4.88
CA TRP A 34 8.29 10.24 3.58
C TRP A 34 7.95 8.76 3.75
N MET A 35 8.58 8.09 4.73
CA MET A 35 8.30 6.67 5.00
C MET A 35 6.92 6.46 5.62
N GLN A 36 6.42 7.42 6.41
CA GLN A 36 5.09 7.35 7.02
C GLN A 36 3.94 7.55 6.03
N GLU A 37 4.14 8.44 5.04
CA GLU A 37 3.15 8.75 4.01
C GLU A 37 3.30 7.86 2.75
N THR A 38 4.40 7.14 2.60
CA THR A 38 4.54 6.16 1.51
C THR A 38 3.60 4.99 1.78
N PRO A 39 2.66 4.68 0.87
CA PRO A 39 1.67 3.63 1.09
C PRO A 39 2.34 2.25 1.22
N ASP A 40 1.77 1.38 2.04
CA ASP A 40 2.16 -0.04 2.04
C ASP A 40 1.94 -0.64 0.63
N PRO A 41 2.89 -1.43 0.08
CA PRO A 41 2.78 -2.03 -1.26
C PRO A 41 1.50 -2.83 -1.50
N ILE A 42 0.96 -3.45 -0.45
CA ILE A 42 -0.18 -4.35 -0.52
C ILE A 42 -1.46 -3.63 -0.09
N THR A 43 -1.51 -3.11 1.14
CA THR A 43 -2.76 -2.56 1.72
C THR A 43 -3.03 -1.13 1.27
N LYS A 44 -2.00 -0.42 0.79
CA LYS A 44 -2.03 1.01 0.43
C LYS A 44 -2.31 1.95 1.61
N LEU A 45 -2.26 1.42 2.83
CA LEU A 45 -2.39 2.19 4.05
C LEU A 45 -1.15 3.06 4.28
N VAL A 46 -1.39 4.18 4.95
CA VAL A 46 -0.36 5.12 5.40
C VAL A 46 -0.61 5.47 6.87
N TRP A 47 0.43 5.91 7.58
CA TRP A 47 0.33 6.40 8.95
C TRP A 47 -0.21 5.39 10.00
N ASP A 48 -0.29 4.09 9.70
CA ASP A 48 -0.71 3.06 10.65
C ASP A 48 -0.13 1.69 10.30
N ASN A 49 0.03 0.84 11.30
CA ASN A 49 0.03 -0.61 11.13
C ASN A 49 -1.33 -1.19 11.54
N VAL A 50 -1.64 -2.36 10.99
CA VAL A 50 -2.94 -3.01 11.13
C VAL A 50 -2.79 -4.51 11.38
N ALA A 51 -3.84 -5.14 11.91
CA ALA A 51 -3.99 -6.59 11.95
C ALA A 51 -4.54 -7.06 10.61
N VAL A 52 -3.66 -7.52 9.73
CA VAL A 52 -4.04 -8.03 8.41
C VAL A 52 -4.60 -9.43 8.56
N MET A 53 -5.76 -9.70 7.97
CA MET A 53 -6.39 -11.04 8.03
C MET A 53 -7.19 -11.35 6.77
N SER A 54 -7.54 -12.62 6.59
CA SER A 54 -8.43 -13.04 5.50
C SER A 54 -9.88 -12.60 5.76
N SER A 55 -10.71 -12.60 4.72
CA SER A 55 -12.14 -12.36 4.86
C SER A 55 -12.85 -13.44 5.69
N HIS A 56 -12.36 -14.67 5.67
CA HIS A 56 -12.87 -15.77 6.49
C HIS A 56 -12.62 -15.50 7.97
N THR A 57 -11.36 -15.25 8.33
CA THR A 57 -10.95 -14.91 9.71
C THR A 57 -11.71 -13.69 10.24
N ALA A 58 -11.89 -12.65 9.41
CA ALA A 58 -12.66 -11.47 9.80
C ALA A 58 -14.13 -11.79 10.09
N THR A 59 -14.75 -12.65 9.28
CA THR A 59 -16.14 -13.11 9.48
C THR A 59 -16.28 -13.91 10.77
N GLU A 60 -15.32 -14.80 11.07
CA GLU A 60 -15.29 -15.59 12.30
C GLU A 60 -15.15 -14.70 13.54
N LEU A 61 -14.31 -13.66 13.48
CA LEU A 61 -14.12 -12.68 14.55
C LEU A 61 -15.26 -11.65 14.66
N GLY A 62 -16.13 -11.54 13.66
CA GLY A 62 -17.19 -10.53 13.60
C GLY A 62 -16.67 -9.09 13.47
N VAL A 63 -15.54 -8.92 12.80
CA VAL A 63 -14.89 -7.63 12.56
C VAL A 63 -15.07 -7.19 11.11
N GLU A 64 -15.23 -5.88 10.90
CA GLU A 64 -15.50 -5.28 9.61
C GLU A 64 -14.59 -4.07 9.35
N VAL A 65 -14.43 -3.75 8.06
CA VAL A 65 -13.81 -2.50 7.61
C VAL A 65 -14.79 -1.83 6.67
N ASN A 66 -15.34 -0.70 7.11
CA ASN A 66 -16.38 0.02 6.38
C ASN A 66 -15.77 1.29 5.77
N TYR A 67 -16.10 1.57 4.51
CA TYR A 67 -15.73 2.82 3.87
C TYR A 67 -16.89 3.80 3.97
N ASP A 68 -16.70 4.91 4.68
CA ASP A 68 -17.70 5.97 4.83
C ASP A 68 -17.04 7.35 4.80
N ALA A 69 -17.73 8.33 4.20
CA ALA A 69 -17.33 9.73 4.16
C ALA A 69 -15.87 10.00 3.71
N GLY A 70 -15.30 9.16 2.83
CA GLY A 70 -13.98 9.35 2.25
C GLY A 70 -12.84 8.57 2.91
N TYR A 71 -13.10 7.82 3.99
CA TYR A 71 -12.08 7.07 4.73
C TYR A 71 -12.57 5.70 5.18
N TYR A 72 -11.63 4.85 5.56
CA TYR A 72 -11.92 3.53 6.13
C TYR A 72 -12.10 3.63 7.64
N ASN A 73 -13.18 3.07 8.16
CA ASN A 73 -13.41 2.85 9.58
C ASN A 73 -13.33 1.34 9.84
N ALA A 74 -12.26 0.93 10.51
CA ALA A 74 -12.00 -0.47 10.84
C ALA A 74 -12.38 -0.76 12.29
N ASP A 75 -12.93 -1.94 12.55
CA ASP A 75 -13.03 -2.46 13.90
C ASP A 75 -11.64 -2.69 14.51
N MET A 76 -11.56 -2.56 15.83
CA MET A 76 -10.37 -2.87 16.61
C MET A 76 -10.41 -4.31 17.12
N VAL A 77 -9.25 -4.98 17.06
CA VAL A 77 -9.05 -6.31 17.65
C VAL A 77 -8.00 -6.21 18.76
N ARG A 78 -8.29 -6.87 19.88
CA ARG A 78 -7.31 -7.15 20.94
C ARG A 78 -6.72 -8.52 20.71
N LEU A 79 -5.39 -8.58 20.64
CA LEU A 79 -4.62 -9.81 20.54
C LEU A 79 -3.89 -10.04 21.86
N THR A 80 -4.06 -11.22 22.44
CA THR A 80 -3.44 -11.61 23.72
C THR A 80 -2.57 -12.84 23.51
N ALA A 81 -1.25 -12.68 23.65
CA ALA A 81 -0.29 -13.78 23.57
C ALA A 81 0.16 -14.19 24.98
N GLY A 82 -0.40 -15.28 25.51
CA GLY A 82 -0.12 -15.72 26.88
C GLY A 82 -0.95 -14.96 27.91
N ASP A 83 -0.31 -14.19 28.79
CA ASP A 83 -0.99 -13.45 29.86
C ASP A 83 -1.64 -12.16 29.34
N GLU A 84 -2.74 -11.71 29.95
CA GLU A 84 -3.48 -10.50 29.54
C GLU A 84 -2.63 -9.21 29.52
N SER A 85 -1.53 -9.17 30.29
CA SER A 85 -0.59 -8.04 30.29
C SER A 85 0.17 -7.87 28.97
N ASP A 86 0.24 -8.92 28.16
CA ASP A 86 0.86 -8.94 26.83
C ASP A 86 -0.18 -8.81 25.72
N SER A 87 -1.25 -8.06 25.99
CA SER A 87 -2.26 -7.71 24.99
C SER A 87 -1.89 -6.45 24.21
N ILE A 88 -2.22 -6.44 22.93
CA ILE A 88 -2.15 -5.27 22.07
C ILE A 88 -3.47 -5.06 21.36
N GLU A 89 -3.77 -3.80 21.06
CA GLU A 89 -4.96 -3.44 20.28
C GLU A 89 -4.55 -2.70 19.02
N LEU A 90 -5.15 -3.07 17.90
CA LEU A 90 -4.89 -2.43 16.62
C LEU A 90 -6.08 -2.61 15.67
N PRO A 91 -6.24 -1.71 14.70
CA PRO A 91 -7.29 -1.80 13.70
C PRO A 91 -7.10 -3.01 12.80
N VAL A 92 -8.20 -3.61 12.36
CA VAL A 92 -8.17 -4.72 11.41
C VAL A 92 -8.09 -4.23 9.96
N TRP A 93 -7.44 -5.03 9.11
CA TRP A 93 -7.49 -4.84 7.66
C TRP A 93 -7.74 -6.16 6.95
N ILE A 94 -8.77 -6.19 6.12
CA ILE A 94 -9.17 -7.41 5.41
C ILE A 94 -8.44 -7.46 4.07
N GLN A 95 -7.63 -8.50 3.88
CA GLN A 95 -6.72 -8.64 2.76
C GLN A 95 -7.04 -9.89 1.94
N PRO A 96 -7.52 -9.73 0.68
CA PRO A 96 -7.63 -10.84 -0.25
C PRO A 96 -6.29 -11.55 -0.47
N GLY A 97 -6.34 -12.89 -0.42
CA GLY A 97 -5.17 -13.76 -0.55
C GLY A 97 -4.38 -13.99 0.74
N PHE A 98 -4.81 -13.43 1.88
CA PHE A 98 -4.22 -13.74 3.17
C PHE A 98 -4.70 -15.11 3.69
N PRO A 99 -3.87 -15.93 4.37
CA PRO A 99 -4.27 -17.24 4.90
C PRO A 99 -5.35 -17.15 5.99
N ASP A 100 -6.23 -18.14 6.02
CA ASP A 100 -7.26 -18.31 7.05
C ASP A 100 -6.64 -18.75 8.39
N GLY A 101 -7.19 -18.28 9.51
CA GLY A 101 -6.65 -18.57 10.85
C GLY A 101 -5.34 -17.84 11.19
N THR A 102 -4.79 -17.05 10.25
CA THR A 102 -3.58 -16.26 10.44
C THR A 102 -3.88 -14.76 10.52
N ILE A 103 -3.16 -14.06 11.40
CA ILE A 103 -3.17 -12.60 11.55
C ILE A 103 -1.75 -12.06 11.34
N GLY A 104 -1.58 -11.20 10.34
CA GLY A 104 -0.33 -10.53 10.02
C GLY A 104 -0.19 -9.21 10.77
N LEU A 105 0.99 -9.00 11.37
CA LEU A 105 1.32 -7.76 12.07
C LEU A 105 2.64 -7.18 11.55
N GLN A 106 2.73 -5.86 11.54
CA GLN A 106 3.92 -5.13 11.13
C GLN A 106 4.60 -4.41 12.32
N THR A 107 5.93 -4.51 12.41
CA THR A 107 6.73 -3.75 13.37
C THR A 107 7.07 -2.37 12.84
N GLY A 108 7.47 -1.47 13.74
CA GLY A 108 8.05 -0.16 13.41
C GLY A 108 7.19 1.03 13.77
N TYR A 109 5.94 0.78 14.16
CA TYR A 109 4.98 1.75 14.66
C TYR A 109 4.85 1.71 16.20
N GLY A 110 4.06 2.64 16.77
CA GLY A 110 3.79 2.74 18.20
C GLY A 110 4.98 3.19 19.05
N ARG A 111 5.92 3.95 18.47
CA ARG A 111 7.06 4.51 19.20
C ARG A 111 6.65 5.82 19.89
N ASN A 112 6.99 5.96 21.17
CA ASN A 112 6.90 7.24 21.89
C ASN A 112 8.32 7.82 22.04
N LEU A 113 8.62 8.83 21.25
CA LEU A 113 9.88 9.58 21.25
C LEU A 113 9.73 10.83 22.13
N ASP A 114 10.78 11.13 22.91
CA ASP A 114 10.85 12.36 23.70
C ASP A 114 11.32 13.52 22.82
N ALA A 115 10.47 14.55 22.68
CA ALA A 115 10.71 15.76 21.91
C ALA A 115 12.00 16.52 22.32
N GLY A 116 12.54 16.28 23.52
CA GLY A 116 13.82 16.83 23.99
C GLY A 116 15.05 16.04 23.55
N GLN A 117 14.92 14.74 23.28
CA GLN A 117 16.03 13.89 22.78
C GLN A 117 16.27 14.03 21.27
N VAL A 118 15.25 14.55 20.60
CA VAL A 118 15.07 14.80 19.17
C VAL A 118 15.85 16.03 18.67
N GLY A 119 16.25 16.94 19.58
CA GLY A 119 16.95 18.19 19.21
C GLY A 119 18.02 18.68 20.20
N GLY A 120 18.56 17.81 21.05
CA GLY A 120 19.68 18.15 21.93
C GLY A 120 21.02 17.69 21.36
N ASP A 121 21.99 18.61 21.22
CA ASP A 121 23.39 18.46 20.78
C ASP A 121 23.89 17.02 20.60
N LYS A 122 23.68 16.43 19.42
CA LYS A 122 24.10 15.04 19.13
C LYS A 122 24.53 14.87 17.67
N GLY A 123 25.85 14.97 17.42
CA GLY A 123 26.67 14.33 16.37
C GLY A 123 26.15 14.19 14.92
N TRP A 124 27.05 14.31 13.94
CA TRP A 124 26.74 14.47 12.51
C TRP A 124 25.85 13.40 11.80
N PHE A 125 25.62 12.23 12.41
CA PHE A 125 24.81 11.15 11.83
C PHE A 125 23.43 10.95 12.47
N ARG A 126 23.12 11.60 13.61
CA ARG A 126 21.91 11.26 14.40
C ARG A 126 20.76 12.26 14.23
N GLU A 127 20.99 13.37 13.52
CA GLU A 127 20.00 14.42 13.23
C GLU A 127 18.99 14.05 12.12
N LEU A 128 19.21 12.97 11.36
CA LEU A 128 18.41 12.70 10.16
C LEU A 128 17.14 11.85 10.40
N THR A 129 16.97 11.22 11.56
CA THR A 129 15.79 10.35 11.81
C THR A 129 14.84 10.92 12.85
N ASP A 130 15.34 11.50 13.93
CA ASP A 130 14.50 11.83 15.09
C ASP A 130 14.13 13.33 15.16
N ALA A 131 14.75 14.21 14.36
CA ALA A 131 14.64 15.69 14.47
C ALA A 131 13.28 16.30 14.09
N TYR A 132 12.45 15.58 13.34
CA TYR A 132 11.19 16.12 12.81
C TYR A 132 10.09 16.14 13.87
N LYS A 133 9.61 17.34 14.19
CA LYS A 133 8.37 17.57 14.93
C LYS A 133 7.24 17.82 13.95
N SER A 134 6.07 17.26 14.22
CA SER A 134 4.84 17.63 13.54
C SER A 134 4.60 19.12 13.69
N VAL A 135 4.37 19.81 12.58
CA VAL A 135 4.04 21.24 12.55
C VAL A 135 2.68 21.50 13.22
N TYR A 136 1.86 20.46 13.39
CA TYR A 136 0.51 20.56 13.96
C TYR A 136 0.49 20.51 15.50
N ASN A 137 1.31 19.66 16.12
CA ASN A 137 1.26 19.45 17.57
C ASN A 137 2.63 19.63 18.28
N GLY A 138 3.72 19.83 17.54
CA GLY A 138 5.05 20.04 18.12
C GLY A 138 5.72 18.78 18.69
N GLU A 139 5.09 17.62 18.55
CA GLU A 139 5.61 16.32 18.97
C GLU A 139 6.30 15.59 17.80
N PRO A 140 7.22 14.64 18.07
CA PRO A 140 7.76 13.76 17.04
C PRO A 140 6.66 13.08 16.22
N LEU A 141 6.86 12.97 14.91
CA LEU A 141 5.92 12.37 13.96
C LEU A 141 5.54 10.93 14.32
N ALA A 142 6.46 10.16 14.92
CA ALA A 142 6.20 8.77 15.29
C ALA A 142 5.20 8.61 16.46
N ASN A 143 4.97 9.68 17.25
CA ASN A 143 4.15 9.61 18.45
C ASN A 143 2.66 9.50 18.08
N GLY A 144 1.99 8.49 18.63
CA GLY A 144 0.56 8.26 18.39
C GLY A 144 0.24 7.64 17.01
N VAL A 145 1.25 7.16 16.29
CA VAL A 145 1.10 6.49 14.98
C VAL A 145 1.22 4.97 15.16
N GLY A 146 0.12 4.25 14.91
CA GLY A 146 0.01 2.81 15.04
C GLY A 146 0.29 2.24 16.45
N THR A 147 0.42 0.91 16.52
CA THR A 147 0.59 0.14 17.76
C THR A 147 1.96 -0.55 17.82
N ASN A 148 2.56 -0.58 19.01
CA ASN A 148 3.84 -1.23 19.23
C ASN A 148 3.69 -2.76 19.34
N VAL A 149 3.80 -3.43 18.20
CA VAL A 149 3.74 -4.90 18.09
C VAL A 149 5.02 -5.58 18.61
N ALA A 150 6.15 -4.87 18.68
CA ALA A 150 7.43 -5.48 19.03
C ALA A 150 7.46 -6.10 20.44
N ARG A 151 6.50 -5.74 21.30
CA ARG A 151 6.30 -6.35 22.62
C ARG A 151 5.91 -7.83 22.54
N LEU A 152 5.18 -8.23 21.49
CA LEU A 152 4.77 -9.62 21.26
C LEU A 152 5.92 -10.53 20.79
N LEU A 153 7.03 -9.96 20.33
CA LEU A 153 8.18 -10.75 19.87
C LEU A 153 8.88 -11.50 21.02
N GLY A 154 8.72 -11.02 22.25
CA GLY A 154 9.38 -11.53 23.45
C GLY A 154 10.92 -11.53 23.35
N ASP A 155 11.58 -12.12 24.35
CA ASP A 155 13.05 -12.15 24.45
C ASP A 155 13.73 -12.94 23.32
N ASN A 156 13.00 -13.88 22.71
CA ASN A 156 13.52 -14.76 21.66
C ASN A 156 13.28 -14.22 20.25
N LEU A 157 12.69 -13.03 20.11
CA LEU A 157 12.34 -12.42 18.82
C LEU A 157 11.52 -13.37 17.92
N ARG A 158 10.57 -14.09 18.52
CA ARG A 158 9.72 -15.04 17.79
C ARG A 158 8.77 -14.27 16.89
N ARG A 159 8.88 -14.51 15.58
CA ARG A 159 8.03 -13.87 14.57
C ARG A 159 6.75 -14.63 14.26
N VAL A 160 6.64 -15.86 14.74
CA VAL A 160 5.43 -16.68 14.61
C VAL A 160 5.00 -17.07 16.01
N LEU A 161 3.77 -16.73 16.35
CA LEU A 161 3.11 -17.06 17.61
C LEU A 161 1.88 -17.91 17.27
N THR A 162 1.62 -18.95 18.06
CA THR A 162 0.46 -19.83 17.91
C THR A 162 -0.40 -19.73 19.16
N GLY A 163 -1.70 -20.03 19.03
CA GLY A 163 -2.64 -19.99 20.14
C GLY A 163 -2.94 -18.58 20.67
N VAL A 164 -2.85 -17.56 19.80
CA VAL A 164 -3.14 -16.18 20.19
C VAL A 164 -4.65 -15.98 20.26
N ALA A 165 -5.14 -15.50 21.40
CA ALA A 165 -6.54 -15.12 21.55
C ALA A 165 -6.79 -13.77 20.84
N ALA A 166 -7.86 -13.70 20.06
CA ALA A 166 -8.27 -12.48 19.36
C ALA A 166 -9.73 -12.16 19.68
N GLU A 167 -10.00 -10.94 20.12
CA GLU A 167 -11.35 -10.47 20.47
C GLU A 167 -11.63 -9.06 19.95
N LYS A 168 -12.87 -8.81 19.50
CA LYS A 168 -13.32 -7.48 19.08
C LYS A 168 -13.54 -6.58 20.29
N THR A 169 -12.96 -5.39 20.28
CA THR A 169 -13.03 -4.46 21.45
C THR A 169 -14.18 -3.45 21.37
N GLY A 170 -14.80 -3.31 20.19
CA GLY A 170 -16.01 -2.51 19.96
C GLY A 170 -15.76 -1.04 19.57
N GLU A 171 -14.51 -0.57 19.62
CA GLU A 171 -14.14 0.75 19.10
C GLU A 171 -13.81 0.68 17.61
N GLY A 172 -14.23 1.70 16.86
CA GLY A 172 -13.86 1.89 15.46
C GLY A 172 -12.65 2.82 15.34
N TYR A 173 -11.84 2.61 14.30
CA TYR A 173 -10.60 3.32 14.06
C TYR A 173 -10.50 3.79 12.62
N MET A 174 -10.19 5.07 12.43
CA MET A 174 -9.99 5.63 11.10
C MET A 174 -8.64 5.19 10.54
N LEU A 175 -8.68 4.57 9.36
CA LEU A 175 -7.54 4.21 8.53
C LEU A 175 -7.49 5.08 7.28
N ALA A 176 -6.28 5.51 6.92
CA ALA A 176 -6.01 6.28 5.71
C ALA A 176 -5.36 5.37 4.67
N SER A 177 -5.95 5.29 3.47
CA SER A 177 -5.39 4.59 2.32
C SER A 177 -5.30 5.56 1.14
N THR A 178 -4.27 5.42 0.30
CA THR A 178 -4.17 6.16 -0.97
C THR A 178 -4.93 5.48 -2.11
N GLN A 179 -5.45 4.27 -1.88
CA GLN A 179 -6.23 3.54 -2.86
C GLN A 179 -7.54 3.03 -2.26
N GLU A 180 -8.65 3.48 -2.82
CA GLU A 180 -9.98 3.04 -2.42
C GLU A 180 -10.35 1.71 -3.10
N HIS A 181 -10.34 1.66 -4.42
CA HIS A 181 -10.82 0.50 -5.17
C HIS A 181 -9.66 -0.44 -5.50
N GLY A 182 -9.76 -1.68 -5.05
CA GLY A 182 -8.77 -2.74 -5.32
C GLY A 182 -9.05 -3.59 -6.56
N SER A 183 -10.11 -3.32 -7.31
CA SER A 183 -10.52 -4.06 -8.53
C SER A 183 -10.40 -3.14 -9.75
N MET A 184 -10.09 -3.71 -10.92
CA MET A 184 -10.08 -2.96 -12.19
C MET A 184 -11.49 -2.74 -12.77
N GLU A 185 -12.52 -3.37 -12.21
CA GLU A 185 -13.91 -3.26 -12.72
C GLU A 185 -14.02 -3.60 -14.22
N GLY A 186 -13.27 -4.61 -14.66
CA GLY A 186 -13.23 -5.05 -16.07
C GLY A 186 -12.48 -4.12 -17.03
N ARG A 187 -11.80 -3.08 -16.53
CA ARG A 187 -11.07 -2.10 -17.36
C ARG A 187 -9.66 -2.61 -17.72
N PRO A 188 -9.17 -2.35 -18.94
CA PRO A 188 -7.85 -2.81 -19.39
C PRO A 188 -6.71 -1.88 -18.90
N ILE A 189 -6.62 -1.66 -17.58
CA ILE A 189 -5.61 -0.78 -16.95
C ILE A 189 -4.24 -1.48 -16.93
N VAL A 190 -4.19 -2.67 -16.34
CA VAL A 190 -3.01 -3.55 -16.38
C VAL A 190 -3.36 -4.75 -17.24
N ARG A 191 -2.66 -4.88 -18.38
CA ARG A 191 -2.88 -5.95 -19.35
C ARG A 191 -1.91 -7.08 -19.02
N ARG A 192 -2.46 -8.26 -18.75
CA ARG A 192 -1.69 -9.45 -18.40
C ARG A 192 -1.96 -10.54 -19.42
N ALA A 193 -0.93 -11.32 -19.69
CA ALA A 193 -1.00 -12.50 -20.53
C ALA A 193 -0.11 -13.58 -19.90
N SER A 194 -0.48 -14.84 -20.08
CA SER A 194 0.47 -15.93 -19.81
C SER A 194 1.59 -15.91 -20.85
N ILE A 195 2.68 -16.65 -20.59
CA ILE A 195 3.75 -16.80 -21.58
C ILE A 195 3.26 -17.56 -22.82
N GLU A 196 2.27 -18.43 -22.65
CA GLU A 196 1.58 -19.13 -23.73
C GLU A 196 0.79 -18.15 -24.61
N ASP A 197 -0.09 -17.34 -24.01
CA ASP A 197 -0.90 -16.35 -24.74
C ASP A 197 -0.03 -15.34 -25.48
N TYR A 198 1.06 -14.88 -24.86
CA TYR A 198 2.00 -13.95 -25.48
C TYR A 198 2.73 -14.55 -26.68
N ARG A 199 3.02 -15.87 -26.67
CA ARG A 199 3.62 -16.55 -27.83
C ARG A 199 2.66 -16.70 -29.00
N GLU A 200 1.37 -16.83 -28.70
CA GLU A 200 0.32 -16.92 -29.72
C GLU A 200 -0.04 -15.53 -30.28
N ASN A 201 -0.11 -14.52 -29.42
CA ASN A 201 -0.39 -13.14 -29.77
C ASN A 201 0.55 -12.16 -29.03
N PRO A 202 1.70 -11.80 -29.63
CA PRO A 202 2.62 -10.82 -29.03
C PRO A 202 2.00 -9.43 -28.85
N ASP A 203 1.01 -9.07 -29.69
CA ASP A 203 0.39 -7.75 -29.74
C ASP A 203 -0.90 -7.70 -28.88
N PHE A 204 -1.11 -8.67 -27.99
CA PHE A 204 -2.31 -8.76 -27.12
C PHE A 204 -2.64 -7.48 -26.35
N ALA A 205 -1.61 -6.67 -26.07
CA ALA A 205 -1.79 -5.42 -25.37
C ALA A 205 -2.53 -4.39 -26.24
N GLU A 206 -2.30 -4.36 -27.55
CA GLU A 206 -2.93 -3.42 -28.48
C GLU A 206 -4.42 -3.77 -28.69
N ASP A 207 -4.74 -5.07 -28.73
CA ASP A 207 -6.11 -5.58 -28.88
C ASP A 207 -7.05 -5.18 -27.72
N ALA A 208 -6.48 -4.85 -26.56
CA ALA A 208 -7.23 -4.41 -25.38
C ALA A 208 -7.57 -2.90 -25.41
N VAL A 209 -7.13 -2.17 -26.43
CA VAL A 209 -7.46 -0.75 -26.65
C VAL A 209 -8.69 -0.66 -27.54
N HIS A 210 -9.51 0.39 -27.34
CA HIS A 210 -10.56 0.71 -28.29
C HIS A 210 -9.95 1.01 -29.67
N THR A 211 -10.08 0.08 -30.61
CA THR A 211 -9.93 0.37 -32.04
C THR A 211 -11.12 1.22 -32.48
N LEU A 212 -10.88 2.20 -33.34
CA LEU A 212 -11.94 3.03 -33.88
C LEU A 212 -12.95 2.20 -34.70
N PRO A 213 -14.18 2.69 -34.93
CA PRO A 213 -15.18 1.97 -35.73
C PRO A 213 -14.71 1.60 -37.15
N ASN A 214 -13.72 2.31 -37.69
CA ASN A 214 -13.11 2.07 -39.01
C ASN A 214 -11.88 1.13 -38.96
N GLY A 215 -11.45 0.68 -37.77
CA GLY A 215 -10.32 -0.22 -37.58
C GLY A 215 -8.94 0.44 -37.62
N GLU A 216 -8.85 1.77 -37.68
CA GLU A 216 -7.57 2.49 -37.60
C GLU A 216 -7.05 2.53 -36.16
N PRO A 217 -5.71 2.46 -35.96
CA PRO A 217 -5.10 2.69 -34.66
C PRO A 217 -5.46 4.07 -34.12
N TRP A 218 -5.67 4.18 -32.81
CA TRP A 218 -5.98 5.46 -32.17
C TRP A 218 -4.91 6.54 -32.41
N GLU A 219 -3.65 6.11 -32.56
CA GLU A 219 -2.49 6.98 -32.81
C GLU A 219 -2.50 7.60 -34.21
N GLU A 220 -3.17 6.96 -35.16
CA GLU A 220 -3.30 7.42 -36.55
C GLU A 220 -4.58 8.23 -36.78
N TYR A 221 -5.38 8.47 -35.74
CA TYR A 221 -6.64 9.18 -35.89
C TYR A 221 -6.42 10.68 -36.13
N PRO A 222 -6.83 11.21 -37.28
CA PRO A 222 -6.67 12.62 -37.55
C PRO A 222 -7.54 13.43 -36.59
N THR A 223 -6.92 14.40 -35.91
CA THR A 223 -7.66 15.38 -35.12
C THR A 223 -8.47 16.30 -36.04
N LEU A 224 -9.54 16.92 -35.53
CA LEU A 224 -10.39 17.83 -36.33
C LEU A 224 -9.63 19.02 -36.93
N TRP A 225 -8.41 19.30 -36.47
CA TRP A 225 -7.55 20.39 -36.87
C TRP A 225 -6.23 19.88 -37.46
N GLU A 226 -6.22 18.70 -38.07
CA GLU A 226 -5.03 18.11 -38.70
C GLU A 226 -4.36 19.08 -39.70
N GLU A 227 -5.13 19.81 -40.51
CA GLU A 227 -4.60 20.79 -41.46
C GLU A 227 -3.90 22.00 -40.82
N ASP A 228 -4.23 22.31 -39.55
CA ASP A 228 -3.69 23.44 -38.78
C ASP A 228 -3.08 22.95 -37.45
N HIS A 229 -2.48 21.74 -37.45
CA HIS A 229 -2.01 21.13 -36.21
C HIS A 229 -0.84 21.93 -35.61
N PRO A 230 -0.84 22.23 -34.29
CA PRO A 230 0.21 23.06 -33.69
C PRO A 230 1.64 22.55 -33.90
N THR A 231 1.83 21.23 -34.04
CA THR A 231 3.15 20.63 -34.30
C THR A 231 3.76 21.05 -35.62
N ASP A 232 2.93 21.40 -36.61
CA ASP A 232 3.36 21.74 -37.96
C ASP A 232 3.58 23.26 -38.11
N THR A 233 3.47 24.00 -37.01
CA THR A 233 3.69 25.44 -36.99
C THR A 233 5.15 25.77 -36.69
N PRO A 234 5.72 26.81 -37.32
CA PRO A 234 7.08 27.24 -37.00
C PRO A 234 7.28 27.59 -35.52
N ALA A 235 6.23 28.01 -34.82
CA ALA A 235 6.31 28.34 -33.40
C ALA A 235 6.52 27.11 -32.48
N TYR A 236 6.13 25.92 -32.95
CA TYR A 236 6.40 24.66 -32.25
C TYR A 236 7.78 24.11 -32.60
N GLU A 237 8.17 24.21 -33.87
CA GLU A 237 9.48 23.75 -34.37
C GLU A 237 10.65 24.63 -33.92
N ASP A 238 10.42 25.94 -33.71
CA ASP A 238 11.42 26.94 -33.30
C ASP A 238 11.74 26.84 -31.80
N SER A 239 12.21 25.67 -31.38
CA SER A 239 12.74 25.43 -30.04
C SER A 239 13.93 24.48 -30.06
N ASP A 240 14.86 24.68 -29.13
CA ASP A 240 16.02 23.79 -28.93
C ASP A 240 15.62 22.36 -28.52
N PHE A 241 14.35 22.13 -28.20
CA PHE A 241 13.82 20.85 -27.73
C PHE A 241 13.11 20.04 -28.83
N HIS A 242 12.81 20.65 -29.98
CA HIS A 242 12.02 20.00 -31.04
C HIS A 242 12.68 18.70 -31.54
N GLU A 243 14.01 18.66 -31.62
CA GLU A 243 14.75 17.48 -32.06
C GLU A 243 14.68 16.30 -31.06
N ASN A 244 14.45 16.57 -29.78
CA ASN A 244 14.52 15.58 -28.71
C ASN A 244 13.15 15.39 -28.03
N GLN A 245 12.38 14.42 -28.53
CA GLN A 245 11.10 14.04 -27.93
C GLN A 245 11.32 13.04 -26.78
N TRP A 246 10.93 13.44 -25.57
CA TRP A 246 11.14 12.64 -24.36
C TRP A 246 9.97 11.68 -24.12
N GLY A 247 10.28 10.39 -24.03
CA GLY A 247 9.34 9.33 -23.64
C GLY A 247 9.81 8.60 -22.39
N MET A 248 8.87 8.01 -21.65
CA MET A 248 9.13 7.13 -20.52
C MET A 248 8.35 5.83 -20.69
N ALA A 249 9.06 4.71 -20.69
CA ALA A 249 8.46 3.38 -20.70
C ALA A 249 8.69 2.70 -19.35
N ILE A 250 7.64 2.11 -18.78
CA ILE A 250 7.69 1.40 -17.50
C ILE A 250 7.43 -0.07 -17.77
N ASP A 251 8.42 -0.92 -17.48
CA ASP A 251 8.24 -2.37 -17.54
C ASP A 251 7.49 -2.87 -16.28
N LEU A 252 6.19 -3.08 -16.44
CA LEU A 252 5.31 -3.56 -15.38
C LEU A 252 5.59 -5.01 -14.95
N ASN A 253 6.27 -5.83 -15.76
CA ASN A 253 6.61 -7.20 -15.36
C ASN A 253 7.64 -7.23 -14.23
N THR A 254 8.51 -6.21 -14.16
CA THR A 254 9.54 -6.10 -13.11
C THR A 254 9.11 -5.24 -11.93
N CYS A 255 8.00 -4.51 -12.06
CA CYS A 255 7.47 -3.66 -10.99
C CYS A 255 6.87 -4.52 -9.87
N THR A 256 7.55 -4.57 -8.72
CA THR A 256 7.07 -5.30 -7.53
C THR A 256 6.24 -4.44 -6.58
N GLY A 257 6.13 -3.13 -6.86
CA GLY A 257 5.48 -2.17 -5.98
C GLY A 257 6.32 -1.78 -4.76
N CYS A 258 7.66 -1.76 -4.87
CA CYS A 258 8.56 -1.39 -3.78
C CYS A 258 8.47 0.08 -3.32
N ASN A 259 7.72 0.93 -4.04
CA ASN A 259 7.47 2.35 -3.76
C ASN A 259 8.71 3.26 -3.66
N ALA A 260 9.91 2.75 -3.99
CA ALA A 260 11.13 3.56 -4.04
C ALA A 260 11.04 4.70 -5.08
N CYS A 261 10.34 4.47 -6.19
CA CYS A 261 10.09 5.50 -7.20
C CYS A 261 9.22 6.65 -6.68
N MET A 262 8.26 6.37 -5.80
CA MET A 262 7.41 7.39 -5.17
C MET A 262 8.25 8.27 -4.24
N VAL A 263 9.03 7.65 -3.35
CA VAL A 263 9.93 8.37 -2.44
C VAL A 263 10.97 9.19 -3.21
N ALA A 264 11.55 8.64 -4.27
CA ALA A 264 12.52 9.36 -5.10
C ALA A 264 11.90 10.60 -5.74
N CYS A 265 10.70 10.47 -6.31
CA CYS A 265 9.96 11.60 -6.88
C CYS A 265 9.68 12.67 -5.82
N GLN A 266 9.22 12.27 -4.63
CA GLN A 266 8.97 13.16 -3.50
C GLN A 266 10.25 13.89 -3.06
N SER A 267 11.37 13.18 -2.95
CA SER A 267 12.65 13.73 -2.51
C SER A 267 13.27 14.70 -3.53
N GLU A 268 13.12 14.43 -4.83
CA GLU A 268 13.72 15.26 -5.89
C GLU A 268 12.90 16.53 -6.12
N ASN A 269 11.57 16.42 -6.05
CA ASN A 269 10.66 17.49 -6.45
C ASN A 269 10.10 18.31 -5.28
N ASN A 270 10.60 18.11 -4.06
CA ASN A 270 10.17 18.82 -2.86
C ASN A 270 8.65 18.70 -2.61
N VAL A 271 8.07 17.53 -2.88
CA VAL A 271 6.64 17.31 -2.67
C VAL A 271 6.37 17.22 -1.17
N GLN A 272 5.41 18.01 -0.69
CA GLN A 272 5.11 18.13 0.75
C GLN A 272 4.44 16.86 1.29
N VAL A 273 4.73 16.55 2.55
CA VAL A 273 4.07 15.45 3.25
C VAL A 273 2.72 15.89 3.81
N VAL A 274 1.73 15.02 3.68
CA VAL A 274 0.37 15.20 4.16
C VAL A 274 0.08 14.27 5.33
N GLY A 275 -0.54 14.81 6.38
CA GLY A 275 -0.92 14.04 7.56
C GLY A 275 -2.12 13.12 7.31
N LYS A 276 -2.21 12.05 8.11
CA LYS A 276 -3.23 10.99 8.07
C LYS A 276 -4.66 11.50 7.77
N GLU A 277 -5.13 12.50 8.51
CA GLU A 277 -6.50 13.02 8.36
C GLU A 277 -6.80 13.67 7.00
N GLN A 278 -5.77 14.21 6.33
CA GLN A 278 -5.92 14.81 5.01
C GLN A 278 -5.73 13.75 3.91
N VAL A 279 -4.83 12.79 4.10
CA VAL A 279 -4.74 11.62 3.20
C VAL A 279 -6.04 10.83 3.21
N ALA A 280 -6.66 10.63 4.38
CA ALA A 280 -7.99 10.05 4.54
C ALA A 280 -9.13 10.86 3.88
N LYS A 281 -8.84 12.00 3.23
CA LYS A 281 -9.79 12.77 2.42
C LYS A 281 -9.41 12.78 0.94
N GLY A 282 -8.51 11.89 0.52
CA GLY A 282 -7.96 11.81 -0.84
C GLY A 282 -7.11 13.03 -1.22
N ARG A 283 -6.29 13.52 -0.28
CA ARG A 283 -5.46 14.74 -0.47
C ARG A 283 -3.98 14.46 -0.27
N GLU A 284 -3.54 13.22 -0.45
CA GLU A 284 -2.13 12.87 -0.50
C GLU A 284 -1.42 13.60 -1.63
N MET A 285 -0.17 13.98 -1.40
CA MET A 285 0.64 14.68 -2.38
C MET A 285 1.70 13.72 -2.90
N HIS A 286 1.28 12.77 -3.73
CA HIS A 286 2.17 11.88 -4.49
C HIS A 286 1.99 12.12 -5.98
N TRP A 287 3.02 12.60 -6.68
CA TRP A 287 2.94 12.85 -8.14
C TRP A 287 2.98 11.56 -8.97
N LEU A 288 3.64 10.54 -8.45
CA LEU A 288 3.65 9.19 -8.96
C LEU A 288 2.94 8.29 -7.95
N ARG A 289 2.08 7.39 -8.42
CA ARG A 289 1.46 6.35 -7.59
C ARG A 289 1.73 4.97 -8.16
N VAL A 290 1.82 4.00 -7.26
CA VAL A 290 1.84 2.58 -7.59
C VAL A 290 0.49 2.00 -7.17
N ASP A 291 -0.37 1.69 -8.13
CA ASP A 291 -1.68 1.11 -7.88
C ASP A 291 -1.59 -0.43 -7.84
N ARG A 292 -2.45 -1.07 -7.04
CA ARG A 292 -2.54 -2.53 -6.96
C ARG A 292 -3.95 -3.00 -7.25
N TYR A 293 -4.09 -3.96 -8.15
CA TYR A 293 -5.39 -4.56 -8.47
C TYR A 293 -5.42 -6.05 -8.15
N TYR A 294 -6.48 -6.49 -7.46
CA TYR A 294 -6.82 -7.90 -7.32
C TYR A 294 -7.60 -8.37 -8.55
N VAL A 295 -7.35 -9.61 -8.93
CA VAL A 295 -8.05 -10.29 -10.02
C VAL A 295 -8.41 -11.70 -9.55
N THR A 296 -9.64 -12.12 -9.83
CA THR A 296 -10.10 -13.49 -9.59
C THR A 296 -10.17 -14.27 -10.90
N PRO A 297 -9.87 -15.58 -10.91
CA PRO A 297 -10.11 -16.42 -12.07
C PRO A 297 -11.61 -16.39 -12.43
N GLY A 298 -11.95 -15.87 -13.62
CA GLY A 298 -13.34 -15.70 -14.08
C GLY A 298 -13.92 -14.29 -13.98
N GLY A 299 -13.20 -13.33 -13.39
CA GLY A 299 -13.56 -11.90 -13.38
C GLY A 299 -13.03 -11.09 -14.57
N GLU A 300 -12.32 -11.75 -15.48
CA GLU A 300 -11.91 -11.16 -16.75
C GLU A 300 -13.10 -11.17 -17.69
N GLY A 301 -13.42 -10.00 -18.22
CA GLY A 301 -14.35 -9.86 -19.33
C GLY A 301 -13.95 -10.82 -20.44
N GLY A 302 -14.64 -11.95 -20.48
CA GLY A 302 -14.76 -12.74 -21.69
C GLY A 302 -15.16 -11.77 -22.79
N HIS A 303 -14.44 -11.83 -23.91
CA HIS A 303 -14.93 -11.33 -25.17
C HIS A 303 -16.43 -11.60 -25.25
N GLY A 304 -17.21 -10.53 -25.44
CA GLY A 304 -18.67 -10.55 -25.36
C GLY A 304 -19.29 -11.67 -26.20
N GLY A 305 -19.51 -12.81 -25.57
CA GLY A 305 -20.47 -13.82 -25.96
C GLY A 305 -21.60 -13.71 -24.95
N SER A 306 -22.68 -13.07 -25.37
CA SER A 306 -23.91 -13.02 -24.61
C SER A 306 -24.36 -14.44 -24.26
N SER A 307 -24.54 -14.74 -22.98
CA SER A 307 -25.48 -15.77 -22.57
C SER A 307 -26.20 -15.31 -21.32
N SER A 308 -27.34 -14.70 -21.58
CA SER A 308 -28.53 -14.76 -20.74
C SER A 308 -28.80 -16.20 -20.29
N GLU A 309 -28.92 -16.40 -18.97
CA GLU A 309 -30.02 -17.10 -18.27
C GLU A 309 -29.77 -17.11 -16.76
#